data_AF-A0A2H0DLK3-F1
#
_entry.id   AF-A0A2H0DLK3-F1
#
_cell.length_a   1.000
_cell.length_b   1.000
_cell.length_c   1.000
_cell.angle_alpha   90.00
_cell.angle_beta   90.00
_cell.angle_gamma   90.00
#
_symmetry.space_group_name_H-M   'P 1'
#
loop_
_entity.id
_entity.type
_entity.pdbx_description
1 polymer ?
#
loop_
_entity_poly.entity_id
_entity_poly.type
_entity_poly.pdbx_seq_one_letter_code
_entity_poly.pdbx_strand_id
1 'polypeptide(L)'
;MRILAAIVAAVMPAMSAAQALDNKLDFDQGVNVPAIVKKLQKDAQVTKAAVTNRRAKVHVKAGFVPPQCRVETWCLVKATECFLGHYSRPAGLWMAHAQYSVVRKVVASCPNRYGEWSRQTIMGPVEPVRFTSEQETTQERAKEKAMNRCLGYRQDWVGAAPTCEQ
;
A
#
# COMPACT_ATOMS: atom_id res chain seq x y z
N MET A 1 24.71 -69.37 -26.07
CA MET A 1 24.28 -68.37 -27.08
C MET A 1 23.45 -67.30 -26.37
N ARG A 2 23.92 -66.04 -26.41
CA ARG A 2 23.23 -64.76 -26.11
C ARG A 2 22.81 -64.51 -24.64
N ILE A 3 23.69 -63.94 -23.79
CA ILE A 3 23.97 -62.49 -23.47
C ILE A 3 22.94 -61.96 -22.43
N LEU A 4 23.27 -61.88 -21.12
CA LEU A 4 23.79 -60.71 -20.34
C LEU A 4 22.80 -59.52 -20.31
N ALA A 5 22.46 -58.81 -19.22
CA ALA A 5 22.97 -58.66 -17.85
C ALA A 5 22.02 -57.76 -16.99
N ALA A 6 22.26 -57.76 -15.66
CA ALA A 6 22.04 -56.72 -14.61
C ALA A 6 20.64 -56.09 -14.40
N ILE A 7 19.94 -56.28 -13.27
CA ILE A 7 20.11 -55.71 -11.90
C ILE A 7 20.00 -54.17 -11.87
N VAL A 8 18.99 -53.63 -11.17
CA VAL A 8 19.08 -52.77 -9.95
C VAL A 8 17.65 -52.34 -9.55
N ALA A 9 17.31 -52.58 -8.28
CA ALA A 9 16.09 -52.09 -7.63
C ALA A 9 16.20 -50.60 -7.25
N ALA A 10 15.12 -49.84 -7.38
CA ALA A 10 14.98 -48.53 -6.75
C ALA A 10 13.50 -48.18 -6.49
N VAL A 11 13.11 -48.32 -5.22
CA VAL A 11 12.42 -47.32 -4.38
C VAL A 11 11.51 -46.33 -5.12
N MET A 12 10.19 -46.55 -4.99
CA MET A 12 9.17 -45.53 -5.24
C MET A 12 8.94 -44.69 -3.97
N PRO A 13 9.02 -43.36 -4.09
CA PRO A 13 7.98 -42.49 -3.54
C PRO A 13 7.45 -41.55 -4.62
N ALA A 14 6.13 -41.51 -4.76
CA ALA A 14 5.44 -40.58 -5.64
C ALA A 14 5.56 -39.15 -5.09
N MET A 15 6.51 -38.38 -5.63
CA MET A 15 6.50 -36.92 -5.65
C MET A 15 6.69 -36.45 -7.09
N SER A 16 5.99 -35.34 -7.41
CA SER A 16 6.28 -34.35 -8.44
C SER A 16 5.21 -34.22 -9.53
N ALA A 17 4.26 -33.30 -9.27
CA ALA A 17 3.61 -32.53 -10.31
C ALA A 17 4.28 -31.14 -10.36
N ALA A 18 5.55 -31.12 -10.75
CA ALA A 18 6.27 -29.92 -11.18
C ALA A 18 6.58 -30.08 -12.67
N GLN A 19 5.58 -29.86 -13.53
CA GLN A 19 5.77 -29.76 -14.97
C GLN A 19 4.80 -28.73 -15.54
N ALA A 20 5.34 -27.53 -15.83
CA ALA A 20 5.06 -26.74 -17.02
C ALA A 20 5.89 -25.43 -16.92
N LEU A 21 7.21 -25.55 -17.02
CA LEU A 21 8.09 -24.42 -17.28
C LEU A 21 8.82 -24.72 -18.59
N ASP A 22 8.14 -24.47 -19.70
CA ASP A 22 8.75 -24.43 -21.02
C ASP A 22 8.26 -23.15 -21.69
N ASN A 23 9.08 -22.10 -21.56
CA ASN A 23 9.11 -21.00 -22.50
C ASN A 23 10.57 -20.54 -22.58
N LYS A 24 11.24 -21.03 -23.62
CA LYS A 24 12.55 -20.61 -24.10
C LYS A 24 12.61 -19.07 -24.16
N LEU A 25 13.55 -18.49 -23.41
CA LEU A 25 14.05 -17.14 -23.64
C LEU A 25 15.28 -17.25 -24.54
N ASP A 26 15.08 -17.01 -25.83
CA ASP A 26 16.15 -16.74 -26.79
C ASP A 26 16.88 -15.46 -26.35
N PHE A 27 18.04 -15.62 -25.72
CA PHE A 27 18.97 -14.53 -25.44
C PHE A 27 19.98 -14.43 -26.59
N ASP A 28 19.57 -13.84 -27.70
CA ASP A 28 20.51 -13.38 -28.71
C ASP A 28 19.96 -12.18 -29.48
N GLN A 29 19.85 -11.02 -28.81
CA GLN A 29 19.98 -9.70 -29.43
C GLN A 29 20.52 -8.71 -28.39
N GLY A 30 21.60 -8.02 -28.73
CA GLY A 30 22.32 -7.06 -27.89
C GLY A 30 21.38 -6.03 -27.26
N VAL A 31 21.17 -6.16 -25.95
CA VAL A 31 20.38 -5.23 -25.15
C VAL A 31 21.14 -3.92 -25.04
N ASN A 32 20.68 -2.89 -25.76
CA ASN A 32 21.22 -1.53 -25.66
C ASN A 32 20.77 -0.91 -24.33
N VAL A 33 21.48 -1.25 -23.25
CA VAL A 33 21.24 -0.81 -21.87
C VAL A 33 21.04 0.71 -21.74
N PRO A 34 21.78 1.59 -22.47
CA PRO A 34 21.52 3.03 -22.49
C PRO A 34 20.09 3.42 -22.91
N ALA A 35 19.50 2.73 -23.88
CA ALA A 35 18.15 3.02 -24.36
C ALA A 35 17.08 2.61 -23.32
N ILE A 36 17.30 1.52 -22.58
CA ILE A 36 16.42 1.07 -21.51
C ILE A 36 16.47 2.01 -20.31
N VAL A 37 17.67 2.45 -19.91
CA VAL A 37 17.82 3.44 -18.82
C VAL A 37 17.15 4.76 -19.19
N LYS A 38 17.28 5.21 -20.45
CA LYS A 38 16.62 6.44 -20.93
C LYS A 38 15.09 6.30 -20.96
N LYS A 39 14.57 5.11 -21.29
CA LYS A 39 13.12 4.81 -21.26
C LYS A 39 12.59 4.77 -19.83
N LEU A 40 13.30 4.11 -18.90
CA LEU A 40 12.96 4.07 -17.48
C LEU A 40 13.04 5.45 -16.82
N GLN A 41 14.03 6.28 -17.17
CA GLN A 41 14.11 7.67 -16.69
C GLN A 41 12.99 8.55 -17.23
N LYS A 42 12.60 8.36 -18.50
CA LYS A 42 11.45 9.04 -19.10
C LYS A 42 10.15 8.61 -18.42
N ASP A 43 9.97 7.33 -18.16
CA ASP A 43 8.78 6.80 -17.46
C ASP A 43 8.75 7.21 -15.98
N ALA A 44 9.91 7.32 -15.32
CA ALA A 44 10.06 7.87 -13.97
C ALA A 44 9.81 9.39 -13.90
N GLN A 45 10.18 10.14 -14.94
CA GLN A 45 9.85 11.56 -15.05
C GLN A 45 8.37 11.78 -15.39
N VAL A 46 7.79 10.95 -16.25
CA VAL A 46 6.35 10.99 -16.57
C VAL A 46 5.52 10.66 -15.34
N THR A 47 5.95 9.70 -14.51
CA THR A 47 5.29 9.43 -13.22
C THR A 47 5.48 10.55 -12.22
N LYS A 48 6.68 11.14 -12.06
CA LYS A 48 6.85 12.34 -11.20
C LYS A 48 5.99 13.51 -11.69
N ALA A 49 5.96 13.79 -12.99
CA ALA A 49 5.18 14.86 -13.59
C ALA A 49 3.66 14.63 -13.43
N ALA A 50 3.20 13.39 -13.61
CA ALA A 50 1.82 12.98 -13.38
C ALA A 50 1.43 13.05 -11.90
N VAL A 51 2.37 12.79 -10.99
CA VAL A 51 2.18 12.95 -9.53
C VAL A 51 2.13 14.42 -9.13
N THR A 52 2.91 15.32 -9.75
CA THR A 52 2.81 16.77 -9.49
C THR A 52 1.49 17.39 -9.96
N ASN A 53 0.90 16.89 -11.05
CA ASN A 53 -0.35 17.45 -11.59
C ASN A 53 -1.61 16.79 -10.99
N ARG A 54 -1.46 15.60 -10.41
CA ARG A 54 -2.38 15.12 -9.37
C ARG A 54 -1.93 15.70 -8.02
N ARG A 55 -2.03 17.03 -7.88
CA ARG A 55 -2.72 17.54 -6.68
C ARG A 55 -4.13 16.98 -6.77
N ALA A 56 -4.28 15.71 -6.45
CA ALA A 56 -5.53 15.16 -6.03
C ALA A 56 -5.99 16.19 -4.99
N LYS A 57 -7.05 16.93 -5.32
CA LYS A 57 -8.00 17.34 -4.31
C LYS A 57 -8.47 16.04 -3.68
N VAL A 58 -7.61 15.45 -2.85
CA VAL A 58 -8.02 14.58 -1.77
C VAL A 58 -8.99 15.49 -1.07
N HIS A 59 -10.27 15.26 -1.30
CA HIS A 59 -11.32 15.86 -0.51
C HIS A 59 -11.11 15.21 0.85
N VAL A 60 -10.17 15.78 1.60
CA VAL A 60 -9.94 15.47 3.00
C VAL A 60 -11.26 15.89 3.63
N LYS A 61 -12.19 14.94 3.77
CA LYS A 61 -13.34 15.10 4.64
C LYS A 61 -12.76 15.26 6.03
N ALA A 62 -12.50 16.51 6.40
CA ALA A 62 -12.19 16.90 7.76
C ALA A 62 -13.53 16.93 8.49
N GLY A 63 -14.12 15.76 8.73
CA GLY A 63 -15.46 15.65 9.35
C GLY A 63 -15.52 16.21 10.77
N PHE A 64 -14.36 16.47 11.36
CA PHE A 64 -14.20 17.16 12.65
C PHE A 64 -14.20 18.69 12.53
N VAL A 65 -14.09 19.25 11.31
CA VAL A 65 -14.19 20.69 11.08
C VAL A 65 -15.68 21.04 11.01
N PRO A 66 -16.15 22.04 11.77
CA PRO A 66 -17.55 22.46 11.72
C PRO A 66 -17.99 22.80 10.29
N PRO A 67 -19.19 22.40 9.86
CA PRO A 67 -19.64 22.56 8.47
C PRO A 67 -19.74 24.03 8.01
N GLN A 68 -19.89 24.97 8.95
CA GLN A 68 -19.88 26.40 8.69
C GLN A 68 -18.48 26.99 8.45
N CYS A 69 -17.41 26.23 8.71
CA CYS A 69 -16.04 26.66 8.48
C CYS A 69 -15.57 26.33 7.07
N ARG A 70 -14.70 27.19 6.52
CA ARG A 70 -14.03 26.99 5.23
C ARG A 70 -12.59 26.55 5.47
N VAL A 71 -12.25 25.34 5.04
CA VAL A 71 -10.88 24.81 5.13
C VAL A 71 -9.97 25.57 4.16
N GLU A 72 -8.91 26.18 4.68
CA GLU A 72 -7.90 26.89 3.89
C GLU A 72 -6.73 25.96 3.57
N THR A 73 -6.16 25.34 4.62
CA THR A 73 -5.02 24.43 4.50
C THR A 73 -5.15 23.28 5.50
N TRP A 74 -4.40 22.21 5.24
CA TRP A 74 -4.28 21.10 6.17
C TRP A 74 -2.85 20.54 6.11
N CYS A 75 -2.44 19.89 7.19
CA CYS A 75 -1.18 19.18 7.26
C CYS A 75 -1.29 17.96 8.17
N LEU A 76 -0.41 17.00 7.96
CA LEU A 76 -0.25 15.82 8.79
C LEU A 76 0.66 16.15 9.97
N VAL A 77 0.15 15.95 11.18
CA VAL A 77 0.90 16.19 12.44
C VAL A 77 1.67 14.95 12.82
N LYS A 78 1.01 13.78 12.79
CA LYS A 78 1.58 12.51 13.19
C LYS A 78 0.90 11.36 12.47
N ALA A 79 1.67 10.32 12.18
CA ALA A 79 1.16 9.02 11.77
C ALA A 79 1.90 7.91 12.53
N THR A 80 1.17 6.96 13.12
CA THR A 80 1.77 5.80 13.78
C THR A 80 2.32 4.80 12.77
N GLU A 81 3.06 3.80 13.24
CA GLU A 81 3.38 2.62 12.44
C GLU A 81 2.14 1.76 12.22
N CYS A 82 2.21 0.91 11.18
CA CYS A 82 1.22 -0.13 10.94
C CYS A 82 1.34 -1.21 12.00
N PHE A 83 0.22 -1.63 12.56
CA PHE A 83 0.18 -2.77 13.47
C PHE A 83 -0.96 -3.71 13.11
N LEU A 84 -0.79 -4.96 13.50
CA LEU A 84 -1.79 -6.00 13.31
C LEU A 84 -2.76 -5.98 14.48
N GLY A 85 -4.04 -5.73 14.21
CA GLY A 85 -5.07 -5.62 15.25
C GLY A 85 -5.60 -6.98 15.69
N HIS A 86 -6.20 -7.72 14.75
CA HIS A 86 -6.79 -9.03 15.03
C HIS A 86 -6.97 -9.87 13.76
N TYR A 87 -7.37 -11.12 13.95
CA TYR A 87 -7.74 -12.05 12.90
C TYR A 87 -9.21 -12.44 13.04
N SER A 88 -9.84 -12.74 11.91
CA SER A 88 -11.14 -13.39 11.84
C SER A 88 -11.02 -14.65 10.98
N ARG A 89 -11.91 -15.62 11.22
CA ARG A 89 -11.91 -16.89 10.47
C ARG A 89 -13.24 -17.17 9.76
N PRO A 90 -13.67 -16.30 8.82
CA PRO A 90 -14.93 -16.49 8.11
C PRO A 90 -14.87 -17.75 7.23
N ALA A 91 -15.88 -18.62 7.34
CA ALA A 91 -16.01 -19.84 6.52
C ALA A 91 -14.78 -20.77 6.55
N GLY A 92 -14.04 -20.79 7.68
CA GLY A 92 -12.83 -21.61 7.84
C GLY A 92 -11.55 -21.03 7.23
N LEU A 93 -11.66 -19.96 6.43
CA LEU A 93 -10.56 -19.19 5.87
C LEU A 93 -10.13 -18.08 6.81
N TRP A 94 -8.89 -17.62 6.68
CA TRP A 94 -8.30 -16.59 7.53
C TRP A 94 -8.41 -15.21 6.90
N MET A 95 -8.71 -14.22 7.72
CA MET A 95 -8.69 -12.82 7.34
C MET A 95 -8.01 -12.01 8.45
N ALA A 96 -7.08 -11.13 8.08
CA ALA A 96 -6.32 -10.34 9.03
C ALA A 96 -6.63 -8.85 8.86
N HIS A 97 -6.60 -8.14 9.99
CA HIS A 97 -6.90 -6.72 10.04
C HIS A 97 -5.70 -5.96 10.58
N ALA A 98 -5.17 -5.04 9.79
CA ALA A 98 -4.10 -4.13 10.17
C ALA A 98 -4.64 -2.70 10.24
N GLN A 99 -4.00 -1.84 11.02
CA GLN A 99 -4.35 -0.42 11.05
C GLN A 99 -3.16 0.45 11.43
N TYR A 100 -3.26 1.74 11.12
CA TYR A 100 -2.45 2.79 11.70
C TYR A 100 -3.34 3.99 12.03
N SER A 101 -2.84 4.92 12.83
CA SER A 101 -3.59 6.12 13.21
C SER A 101 -2.90 7.38 12.71
N VAL A 102 -3.70 8.38 12.33
CA VAL A 102 -3.23 9.69 11.89
C VAL A 102 -3.81 10.81 12.75
N VAL A 103 -3.06 11.90 12.86
CA VAL A 103 -3.53 13.16 13.45
C VAL A 103 -3.29 14.26 12.42
N ARG A 104 -4.35 15.01 12.13
CA ARG A 104 -4.34 16.10 11.15
C ARG A 104 -4.52 17.42 11.86
N LYS A 105 -3.88 18.46 11.34
CA LYS A 105 -4.11 19.86 11.70
C LYS A 105 -4.72 20.54 10.50
N VAL A 106 -5.79 21.28 10.74
CA VAL A 106 -6.49 22.06 9.71
C VAL A 106 -6.47 23.52 10.12
N VAL A 107 -6.19 24.39 9.17
CA VAL A 107 -6.42 25.82 9.31
C VAL A 107 -7.66 26.17 8.50
N ALA A 108 -8.66 26.73 9.17
CA ALA A 108 -9.95 27.04 8.59
C ALA A 108 -10.42 28.44 9.01
N SER A 109 -11.18 29.09 8.15
CA SER A 109 -11.90 30.32 8.47
C SER A 109 -13.31 29.96 8.95
N CYS A 110 -13.65 30.37 10.17
CA CYS A 110 -14.90 30.04 10.85
C CYS A 110 -15.63 31.32 11.30
N PRO A 111 -16.98 31.37 11.19
CA PRO A 111 -17.74 32.46 11.77
C PRO A 111 -17.68 32.40 13.31
N ASN A 112 -17.40 33.54 13.95
CA ASN A 112 -17.46 33.69 15.39
C ASN A 112 -18.90 33.96 15.87
N ARG A 113 -19.09 34.12 17.19
CA ARG A 113 -20.41 34.37 17.80
C ARG A 113 -21.08 35.67 17.32
N TYR A 114 -20.30 36.60 16.78
CA TYR A 114 -20.74 37.90 16.29
C TYR A 114 -20.91 37.95 14.76
N GLY A 115 -20.72 36.82 14.07
CA GLY A 115 -20.87 36.70 12.61
C GLY A 115 -19.62 37.10 11.81
N GLU A 116 -18.52 37.46 12.46
CA GLU A 116 -17.27 37.76 11.78
C GLU A 116 -16.48 36.49 11.47
N TRP A 117 -15.78 36.47 10.34
CA TRP A 117 -14.95 35.34 9.94
C TRP A 117 -13.57 35.46 10.58
N SER A 118 -13.19 34.44 11.37
CA SER A 118 -11.91 34.36 12.04
C SER A 118 -11.16 33.11 11.63
N ARG A 119 -9.84 33.24 11.43
CA ARG A 119 -8.97 32.12 11.12
C ARG A 119 -8.69 31.33 12.40
N GLN A 120 -8.90 30.02 12.35
CA GLN A 120 -8.74 29.11 13.47
C GLN A 120 -7.90 27.90 13.06
N THR A 121 -7.12 27.41 14.03
CA THR A 121 -6.42 26.13 13.91
C THR A 121 -7.22 25.07 14.64
N ILE A 122 -7.59 24.02 13.93
CA ILE A 122 -8.39 22.91 14.46
C ILE A 122 -7.56 21.63 14.36
N MET A 123 -7.33 20.99 15.50
CA MET A 123 -6.70 19.68 15.58
C MET A 123 -7.76 18.61 15.40
N GLY A 124 -7.55 17.69 14.46
CA GLY A 124 -8.40 16.54 14.28
C GLY A 124 -8.18 15.50 15.38
N PRO A 125 -9.18 14.63 15.62
CA PRO A 125 -9.01 13.50 16.51
C PRO A 125 -7.97 12.52 15.95
N VAL A 126 -7.58 11.56 16.77
CA VAL A 126 -6.78 10.41 16.31
C VAL A 126 -7.68 9.52 15.43
N GLU A 127 -7.40 9.49 14.13
CA GLU A 127 -8.22 8.76 13.16
C GLU A 127 -7.57 7.43 12.77
N PRO A 128 -8.22 6.28 13.04
CA PRO A 128 -7.71 4.99 12.62
C PRO A 128 -7.99 4.74 11.13
N VAL A 129 -6.96 4.36 10.40
CA VAL A 129 -7.04 3.87 9.02
C VAL A 129 -6.87 2.36 9.05
N ARG A 130 -7.91 1.64 8.62
CA ARG A 130 -8.00 0.17 8.72
C ARG A 130 -7.81 -0.49 7.37
N PHE A 131 -7.13 -1.63 7.38
CA PHE A 131 -6.84 -2.47 6.23
C PHE A 131 -7.20 -3.91 6.56
N THR A 132 -7.81 -4.59 5.60
CA THR A 132 -8.22 -5.98 5.72
C THR A 132 -7.63 -6.77 4.56
N SER A 133 -7.11 -7.95 4.85
CA SER A 133 -6.70 -8.90 3.80
C SER A 133 -7.93 -9.44 3.08
N GLU A 134 -7.71 -10.11 1.95
CA GLU A 134 -8.71 -11.04 1.44
C GLU A 134 -8.82 -12.27 2.35
N GLN A 135 -9.76 -13.17 2.05
CA GLN A 135 -9.83 -14.47 2.69
C GLN A 135 -8.69 -15.35 2.16
N GLU A 136 -7.85 -15.84 3.06
CA GLU A 136 -6.67 -16.64 2.76
C GLU A 136 -6.78 -18.03 3.38
N THR A 137 -6.06 -18.99 2.80
CA THR A 137 -6.01 -20.36 3.31
C THR A 137 -5.17 -20.51 4.58
N THR A 138 -4.23 -19.60 4.83
CA THR A 138 -3.35 -19.61 6.01
C THR A 138 -3.37 -18.28 6.75
N GLN A 139 -3.14 -18.33 8.07
CA GLN A 139 -3.10 -17.15 8.92
C GLN A 139 -1.93 -16.23 8.56
N GLU A 140 -0.78 -16.81 8.22
CA GLU A 140 0.45 -16.10 7.85
C GLU A 140 0.24 -15.28 6.57
N ARG A 141 -0.43 -15.86 5.57
CA ARG A 141 -0.71 -15.17 4.30
C ARG A 141 -1.71 -14.03 4.48
N ALA A 142 -2.72 -14.22 5.33
CA ALA A 142 -3.65 -13.15 5.69
C ALA A 142 -2.91 -11.98 6.36
N LYS A 143 -2.05 -12.28 7.35
CA LYS A 143 -1.20 -11.30 8.03
C LYS A 143 -0.34 -10.52 7.05
N GLU A 144 0.41 -11.22 6.22
CA GLU A 144 1.32 -10.62 5.25
C GLU A 144 0.57 -9.67 4.31
N LYS A 145 -0.55 -10.12 3.72
CA LYS A 145 -1.35 -9.27 2.83
C LYS A 145 -1.90 -8.02 3.54
N ALA A 146 -2.42 -8.16 4.76
CA ALA A 146 -2.96 -7.02 5.50
C ALA A 146 -1.86 -6.00 5.84
N MET A 147 -0.70 -6.47 6.30
CA MET A 147 0.44 -5.61 6.64
C MET A 147 1.05 -4.94 5.42
N ASN A 148 1.23 -5.66 4.30
CA ASN A 148 1.76 -5.09 3.07
C ASN A 148 0.85 -3.99 2.51
N ARG A 149 -0.48 -4.19 2.56
CA ARG A 149 -1.46 -3.14 2.19
C ARG A 149 -1.35 -1.92 3.09
N CYS A 150 -1.26 -2.12 4.40
CA CYS A 150 -1.11 -1.03 5.36
C CYS A 150 0.17 -0.21 5.11
N LEU A 151 1.31 -0.89 4.97
CA LEU A 151 2.61 -0.26 4.78
C LEU A 151 2.69 0.50 3.45
N GLY A 152 2.22 -0.11 2.36
CA GLY A 152 2.18 0.54 1.05
C GLY A 152 1.31 1.81 1.07
N TYR A 153 0.07 1.71 1.58
CA TYR A 153 -0.80 2.88 1.66
C TYR A 153 -0.23 3.96 2.57
N ARG A 154 0.34 3.59 3.72
CA ARG A 154 1.00 4.55 4.61
C ARG A 154 2.13 5.26 3.88
N GLN A 155 3.00 4.55 3.18
CA GLN A 155 4.12 5.17 2.47
C GLN A 155 3.65 6.15 1.39
N ASP A 156 2.66 5.75 0.59
CA ASP A 156 2.12 6.59 -0.48
C ASP A 156 1.36 7.81 0.08
N TRP A 157 0.51 7.60 1.08
CA TRP A 157 -0.36 8.64 1.62
C TRP A 157 0.36 9.57 2.60
N VAL A 158 1.06 9.02 3.60
CA VAL A 158 1.82 9.81 4.59
C VAL A 158 3.00 10.51 3.91
N GLY A 159 3.67 9.85 2.97
CA GLY A 159 4.77 10.44 2.22
C GLY A 159 4.34 11.59 1.31
N ALA A 160 3.10 11.59 0.82
CA ALA A 160 2.55 12.67 0.01
C ALA A 160 1.82 13.76 0.83
N ALA A 161 1.55 13.53 2.12
CA ALA A 161 0.82 14.47 2.96
C ALA A 161 1.68 15.72 3.27
N PRO A 162 1.10 16.94 3.23
CA PRO A 162 1.83 18.13 3.64
C PRO A 162 2.25 18.04 5.11
N THR A 163 3.52 18.28 5.39
CA THR A 163 4.02 18.38 6.77
C THR A 163 3.58 19.70 7.40
N CYS A 164 3.31 19.68 8.71
CA CYS A 164 3.06 20.91 9.46
C CYS A 164 4.40 21.61 9.73
N GLU A 165 5.02 22.20 8.72
CA GLU A 165 6.18 23.07 8.94
C GLU A 165 5.78 24.18 9.93
N GLN A 166 6.65 24.39 10.93
CA GLN A 166 6.44 25.29 12.06
C GLN A 166 6.55 26.75 11.63
#